data_AF-A0A4S4CWB0-F1
#
_entry.id   AF-A0A4S4CWB0-F1
#
_cell.length_a   1.000
_cell.length_b   1.000
_cell.length_c   1.000
_cell.angle_alpha   90.00
_cell.angle_beta   90.00
_cell.angle_gamma   90.00
#
_symmetry.space_group_name_H-M   'P 1'
#
loop_
_entity.id
_entity.type
_entity.pdbx_description
1 polymer ?
#
loop_
_entity_poly.entity_id
_entity_poly.type
_entity_poly.pdbx_seq_one_letter_code
_entity_poly.pdbx_strand_id
1 'polypeptide(L)'
;MVAPPNSGVVEVLPMLKDSPPQDRHVLFLRKLQICCFSFDFSDTLKSVREKEIKRQTILELIDLVQSGTCKLNETLQEELIRMISVNIFRCLPPASHENSGTEAGDPEEDDVYLEPSWIHLQLIYELLLRYVVSNETDTKVAKRYIDHSFVLKLLDLFDSEDPREREYLKTILHRIYGKFMVHRPFIRKAINNIFYRFIFETERHSGIGELLEILGSIINGFALPMKEEHKLFLVRALIPLHKPKSISVYHQQLLYCITQFVEKDYKLADTVIRGLLKYWPVTNCGKEVLFLGELEEVLEATQPPEFQRCMVPLFRQIGRCLNSSHFQV
;
A
#
# COMPACT_ATOMS: atom_id res chain seq x y z
N MET A 1 -15.19 19.84 -11.17
CA MET A 1 -16.12 19.19 -10.22
C MET A 1 -17.50 19.19 -10.86
N VAL A 2 -17.97 18.05 -11.34
CA VAL A 2 -19.37 17.89 -11.78
C VAL A 2 -20.15 17.47 -10.53
N ALA A 3 -21.21 18.19 -10.18
CA ALA A 3 -22.04 17.89 -9.03
C ALA A 3 -22.60 16.46 -9.12
N PRO A 4 -22.68 15.71 -8.01
CA PRO A 4 -23.36 14.41 -8.02
C PRO A 4 -24.84 14.62 -8.39
N PRO A 5 -25.45 13.77 -9.24
CA PRO A 5 -26.86 13.90 -9.55
C PRO A 5 -27.68 13.70 -8.27
N ASN A 6 -28.46 14.71 -7.89
CA ASN A 6 -29.39 14.64 -6.77
C ASN A 6 -30.59 13.74 -7.11
N SER A 7 -30.90 12.84 -6.17
CA SER A 7 -32.20 12.19 -5.92
C SER A 7 -32.67 11.06 -6.86
N GLY A 8 -32.60 9.82 -6.37
CA GLY A 8 -33.83 9.22 -5.82
C GLY A 8 -34.19 7.80 -6.23
N VAL A 9 -33.81 7.32 -7.42
CA VAL A 9 -34.17 5.96 -7.86
C VAL A 9 -33.01 5.34 -8.63
N VAL A 10 -32.32 4.39 -8.01
CA VAL A 10 -31.47 3.47 -8.76
C VAL A 10 -32.38 2.53 -9.53
N GLU A 11 -32.36 2.66 -10.86
CA GLU A 11 -33.13 1.79 -11.75
C GLU A 11 -32.54 0.37 -11.75
N VAL A 12 -33.41 -0.65 -11.68
CA VAL A 12 -32.98 -2.05 -11.82
C VAL A 12 -32.79 -2.32 -13.30
N LEU A 13 -31.53 -2.35 -13.74
CA LEU A 13 -31.16 -2.63 -15.12
C LEU A 13 -31.12 -4.15 -15.39
N PRO A 14 -31.53 -4.62 -16.58
CA PRO A 14 -31.44 -6.03 -16.97
C PRO A 14 -30.02 -6.59 -16.84
N MET A 15 -29.88 -7.91 -16.77
CA MET A 15 -28.56 -8.55 -16.81
C MET A 15 -27.96 -8.42 -18.21
N LEU A 16 -26.66 -8.12 -18.28
CA LEU A 16 -25.90 -7.99 -19.52
C LEU A 16 -25.84 -9.31 -20.30
N LYS A 17 -25.89 -10.45 -19.60
CA LYS A 17 -25.92 -11.78 -20.22
C LYS A 17 -27.21 -12.03 -21.01
N ASP A 18 -28.33 -11.51 -20.52
CA ASP A 18 -29.65 -11.71 -21.10
C ASP A 18 -30.02 -10.65 -22.16
N SER A 19 -29.18 -9.61 -22.29
CA SER A 19 -29.42 -8.50 -23.20
C SER A 19 -28.83 -8.75 -24.60
N PRO A 20 -29.44 -8.23 -25.68
CA PRO A 20 -28.92 -8.32 -27.04
C PRO A 20 -27.52 -7.70 -27.15
N PRO A 21 -26.59 -8.27 -27.95
CA PRO A 21 -25.22 -7.79 -28.04
C PRO A 21 -25.10 -6.31 -28.46
N GLN A 22 -26.08 -5.80 -29.20
CA GLN A 22 -26.15 -4.40 -29.65
C GLN A 22 -26.40 -3.42 -28.48
N ASP A 23 -27.16 -3.84 -27.48
CA ASP A 23 -27.53 -3.00 -26.32
C ASP A 23 -26.54 -3.12 -25.16
N ARG A 24 -25.71 -4.18 -25.15
CA ARG A 24 -24.77 -4.47 -24.05
C ARG A 24 -23.81 -3.32 -23.75
N HIS A 25 -23.32 -2.61 -24.77
CA HIS A 25 -22.43 -1.47 -24.57
C HIS A 25 -23.13 -0.31 -23.84
N VAL A 26 -24.35 0.05 -24.26
CA VAL A 26 -25.13 1.13 -23.65
C VAL A 26 -25.55 0.75 -22.23
N LEU A 27 -25.96 -0.52 -22.05
CA LEU A 27 -26.35 -1.04 -20.74
C LEU A 27 -25.18 -1.06 -19.75
N PHE A 28 -23.98 -1.41 -20.22
CA PHE A 28 -22.77 -1.37 -19.40
C PHE A 28 -22.47 0.06 -18.93
N LEU A 29 -22.54 1.04 -19.82
CA LEU A 29 -22.35 2.45 -19.46
C LEU A 29 -23.37 2.93 -18.43
N ARG A 30 -24.65 2.56 -18.58
CA ARG A 30 -25.69 2.88 -17.59
C ARG A 30 -25.42 2.22 -16.23
N LYS A 31 -24.96 0.96 -16.22
CA LYS A 31 -24.56 0.27 -14.98
C LYS A 31 -23.39 0.97 -14.30
N LEU A 32 -22.38 1.42 -15.04
CA LEU A 32 -21.27 2.22 -14.49
C LEU A 32 -21.74 3.54 -13.89
N GLN A 33 -22.69 4.23 -14.53
CA GLN A 33 -23.28 5.45 -13.99
C GLN A 33 -24.01 5.19 -12.67
N ILE A 34 -24.74 4.08 -12.55
CA ILE A 34 -25.35 3.66 -11.29
C ILE A 34 -24.29 3.42 -10.21
N CYS A 35 -23.18 2.77 -10.55
CA CYS A 35 -22.10 2.51 -9.59
C CYS A 35 -21.33 3.78 -9.17
N CYS A 36 -21.50 4.92 -9.86
CA CYS A 36 -20.92 6.20 -9.45
C CYS A 36 -21.66 6.85 -8.26
N PHE A 37 -22.90 6.44 -7.95
CA PHE A 37 -23.62 7.00 -6.82
C PHE A 37 -23.01 6.53 -5.49
N SER A 38 -22.58 7.48 -4.66
CA SER A 38 -22.15 7.19 -3.29
C SER A 38 -23.35 7.11 -2.36
N PHE A 39 -23.34 6.14 -1.45
CA PHE A 39 -24.38 5.96 -0.45
C PHE A 39 -23.78 6.21 0.93
N ASP A 40 -24.55 6.87 1.79
CA ASP A 40 -24.18 7.01 3.20
C ASP A 40 -24.46 5.70 3.95
N PHE A 41 -23.41 5.13 4.53
CA PHE A 41 -23.46 3.91 5.33
C PHE A 41 -23.52 4.17 6.84
N SER A 42 -23.51 5.43 7.27
CA SER A 42 -23.72 5.83 8.68
C SER A 42 -25.12 5.43 9.17
N ASP A 43 -26.10 5.39 8.26
CA ASP A 43 -27.45 4.87 8.50
C ASP A 43 -27.70 3.64 7.63
N THR A 44 -27.66 2.46 8.24
CA THR A 44 -27.80 1.18 7.54
C THR A 44 -29.22 0.92 7.04
N LEU A 45 -30.23 1.61 7.56
CA LEU A 45 -31.64 1.43 7.20
C LEU A 45 -32.07 2.33 6.04
N LYS A 46 -31.28 3.36 5.70
CA LYS A 46 -31.53 4.22 4.54
C LYS A 46 -31.07 3.55 3.25
N SER A 47 -31.91 3.64 2.21
CA SER A 47 -31.61 3.21 0.84
C SER A 47 -31.14 1.75 0.72
N VAL A 48 -31.67 0.85 1.56
CA VAL A 48 -31.28 -0.57 1.58
C VAL A 48 -31.42 -1.21 0.20
N ARG A 49 -32.53 -0.92 -0.49
CA ARG A 49 -32.81 -1.44 -1.83
C ARG A 49 -31.79 -0.94 -2.85
N GLU A 50 -31.51 0.36 -2.88
CA GLU A 50 -30.56 0.98 -3.80
C GLU A 50 -29.11 0.53 -3.53
N LYS A 51 -28.74 0.37 -2.24
CA LYS A 51 -27.46 -0.20 -1.81
C LYS A 51 -27.29 -1.63 -2.33
N GLU A 52 -28.32 -2.46 -2.26
CA GLU A 52 -28.28 -3.83 -2.78
C GLU A 52 -28.23 -3.85 -4.32
N ILE A 53 -28.96 -2.98 -5.00
CA ILE A 53 -28.89 -2.87 -6.47
C ILE A 53 -27.48 -2.50 -6.92
N LYS A 54 -26.83 -1.52 -6.27
CA LYS A 54 -25.44 -1.17 -6.56
C LYS A 54 -24.51 -2.35 -6.30
N ARG A 55 -24.68 -3.07 -5.19
CA ARG A 55 -23.87 -4.25 -4.85
C ARG A 55 -23.95 -5.33 -5.93
N GLN A 56 -25.16 -5.71 -6.34
CA GLN A 56 -25.39 -6.71 -7.40
C GLN A 56 -24.84 -6.25 -8.75
N THR A 57 -24.98 -4.96 -9.07
CA THR A 57 -24.43 -4.39 -10.30
C THR A 57 -22.91 -4.47 -10.33
N ILE A 58 -22.22 -4.19 -9.21
CA ILE A 58 -20.76 -4.30 -9.15
C ILE A 58 -20.32 -5.77 -9.27
N LEU A 59 -21.02 -6.71 -8.63
CA LEU A 59 -20.74 -8.15 -8.77
C LEU A 59 -20.84 -8.61 -10.22
N GLU A 60 -21.88 -8.18 -10.93
CA GLU A 60 -22.03 -8.45 -12.35
C GLU A 60 -20.87 -7.88 -13.19
N LEU A 61 -20.43 -6.66 -12.89
CA LEU A 61 -19.27 -6.04 -13.56
C LEU A 61 -17.97 -6.82 -13.30
N ILE A 62 -17.76 -7.31 -12.07
CA ILE A 62 -16.61 -8.15 -11.72
C ILE A 62 -16.60 -9.43 -12.55
N ASP A 63 -17.72 -10.14 -12.60
CA ASP A 63 -17.87 -11.37 -13.38
C ASP A 63 -17.58 -11.15 -14.87
N LEU A 64 -18.00 -10.01 -15.42
CA LEU A 64 -17.77 -9.66 -16.82
C LEU A 64 -16.30 -9.38 -17.12
N VAL A 65 -15.64 -8.60 -16.26
CA VAL A 65 -14.20 -8.32 -16.40
C VAL A 65 -13.38 -9.59 -16.22
N GLN A 66 -13.75 -10.44 -15.26
CA GLN A 66 -13.05 -11.70 -14.97
C GLN A 66 -13.24 -12.75 -16.08
N SER A 67 -14.44 -12.85 -16.64
CA SER A 67 -14.73 -13.84 -17.70
C SER A 67 -14.11 -13.48 -19.06
N GLY A 68 -13.67 -12.23 -19.27
CA GLY A 68 -13.12 -11.76 -20.54
C GLY A 68 -14.13 -11.73 -21.68
N THR A 69 -15.41 -11.95 -21.39
CA THR A 69 -16.48 -12.08 -22.39
C THR A 69 -16.84 -10.75 -23.05
N CYS A 70 -16.54 -9.63 -22.38
CA CYS A 70 -16.74 -8.29 -22.92
C CYS A 70 -15.38 -7.66 -23.27
N LYS A 71 -15.11 -7.46 -24.57
CA LYS A 71 -13.97 -6.66 -25.01
C LYS A 71 -14.22 -5.20 -24.64
N LEU A 72 -13.53 -4.73 -23.61
CA LEU A 72 -13.60 -3.33 -23.19
C LEU A 72 -12.93 -2.45 -24.25
N ASN A 73 -13.75 -1.74 -25.04
CA ASN A 73 -13.25 -0.70 -25.93
C ASN A 73 -12.72 0.51 -25.12
N GLU A 74 -12.06 1.47 -25.78
CA GLU A 74 -11.45 2.63 -25.09
C GLU A 74 -12.48 3.39 -24.22
N THR A 75 -13.69 3.63 -24.74
CA THR A 75 -14.75 4.37 -24.01
C THR A 75 -15.23 3.63 -22.75
N LEU A 76 -15.40 2.31 -22.82
CA LEU A 76 -15.82 1.51 -21.67
C LEU A 76 -14.72 1.46 -20.60
N GLN A 77 -13.45 1.40 -21.01
CA GLN A 77 -12.32 1.44 -20.07
C GLN A 77 -12.23 2.79 -19.34
N GLU A 78 -12.39 3.89 -20.07
CA GLU A 78 -12.38 5.24 -19.50
C GLU A 78 -13.48 5.38 -18.43
N GLU A 79 -14.71 5.01 -18.78
CA GLU A 79 -15.85 5.11 -17.87
C GLU A 79 -15.74 4.15 -16.68
N LEU A 80 -15.16 2.96 -16.88
CA LEU A 80 -14.90 2.00 -15.80
C LEU A 80 -13.88 2.57 -14.80
N ILE A 81 -12.75 3.08 -15.28
CA ILE A 81 -11.73 3.70 -14.42
C ILE A 81 -12.27 4.96 -13.76
N ARG A 82 -13.08 5.76 -14.45
CA ARG A 82 -13.76 6.93 -13.88
C ARG A 82 -14.68 6.52 -12.73
N MET A 83 -15.50 5.48 -12.92
CA MET A 83 -16.40 4.96 -11.89
C MET A 83 -15.63 4.45 -10.67
N ILE A 84 -14.56 3.67 -10.89
CA ILE A 84 -13.68 3.21 -9.81
C ILE A 84 -13.09 4.40 -9.06
N SER A 85 -12.53 5.37 -9.79
CA SER A 85 -11.87 6.56 -9.23
C SER A 85 -12.80 7.38 -8.35
N VAL A 86 -14.05 7.58 -8.75
CA VAL A 86 -15.06 8.32 -7.96
C VAL A 86 -15.43 7.62 -6.65
N ASN A 87 -15.32 6.29 -6.60
CA ASN A 87 -15.63 5.52 -5.39
C ASN A 87 -14.42 5.42 -4.44
N ILE A 88 -13.21 5.18 -4.96
CA ILE A 88 -12.03 4.93 -4.10
C ILE A 88 -11.34 6.23 -3.65
N PHE A 89 -11.21 7.23 -4.54
CA PHE A 89 -10.46 8.45 -4.24
C PHE A 89 -11.31 9.42 -3.45
N ARG A 90 -11.23 9.30 -2.13
CA ARG A 90 -11.92 10.13 -1.14
C ARG A 90 -10.91 10.72 -0.16
N CYS A 91 -11.32 11.76 0.55
CA CYS A 91 -10.58 12.19 1.74
C CYS A 91 -10.77 11.12 2.81
N LEU A 92 -9.67 10.66 3.42
CA LEU A 92 -9.73 9.77 4.56
C LEU A 92 -10.33 10.54 5.76
N PRO A 93 -11.06 9.86 6.65
CA PRO A 93 -11.54 10.49 7.88
C PRO A 93 -10.34 10.99 8.71
N PRO A 94 -10.52 12.06 9.53
CA PRO A 94 -9.50 12.50 10.47
C PRO A 94 -9.07 11.34 11.36
N ALA A 95 -7.77 11.21 11.58
CA ALA A 95 -7.25 10.12 12.39
C ALA A 95 -7.74 10.26 13.84
N SER A 96 -7.94 9.14 14.53
CA SER A 96 -8.49 9.09 15.90
C SER A 96 -7.77 10.05 16.87
N HIS A 97 -6.45 10.15 16.74
CA HIS A 97 -5.58 10.99 17.55
C HIS A 97 -5.69 12.50 17.26
N GLU A 98 -6.16 12.91 16.08
CA GLU A 98 -6.41 14.32 15.77
C GLU A 98 -7.62 14.85 16.56
N ASN A 99 -8.53 13.96 16.96
CA ASN A 99 -9.73 14.31 17.71
C ASN A 99 -9.52 14.35 19.23
N SER A 100 -8.52 13.64 19.76
CA SER A 100 -8.29 13.51 21.22
C SER A 100 -7.38 14.60 21.80
N GLY A 101 -6.57 15.27 20.98
CA GLY A 101 -5.62 16.29 21.45
C GLY A 101 -4.52 15.77 22.38
N THR A 102 -4.47 14.46 22.60
CA THR A 102 -3.49 13.79 23.45
C THR A 102 -2.18 13.61 22.69
N GLU A 103 -1.05 13.85 23.36
CA GLU A 103 0.25 13.43 22.84
C GLU A 103 0.21 11.94 22.47
N ALA A 104 0.89 11.57 21.39
CA ALA A 104 0.92 10.24 20.80
C ALA A 104 0.96 9.14 21.88
N GLY A 105 -0.21 8.55 22.17
CA GLY A 105 -0.33 7.32 22.93
C GLY A 105 0.34 6.18 22.18
N ASP A 106 0.38 5.01 22.80
CA ASP A 106 0.88 3.81 22.13
C ASP A 106 -0.03 3.50 20.92
N PRO A 107 0.46 3.55 19.67
CA PRO A 107 -0.37 3.25 18.49
C PRO A 107 -0.93 1.82 18.50
N GLU A 108 -0.46 0.95 19.39
CA GLU A 108 -1.01 -0.39 19.60
C GLU A 108 -2.35 -0.40 20.38
N GLU A 109 -2.72 0.69 21.07
CA GLU A 109 -3.94 0.79 21.89
C GLU A 109 -5.11 1.53 21.20
N ASP A 110 -4.88 2.13 20.02
CA ASP A 110 -5.91 2.89 19.31
C ASP A 110 -6.96 1.97 18.63
N ASP A 111 -8.24 2.24 18.87
CA ASP A 111 -9.36 1.56 18.22
C ASP A 111 -9.25 1.69 16.69
N VAL A 112 -9.16 0.55 15.99
CA VAL A 112 -9.03 0.51 14.53
C VAL A 112 -10.31 1.01 13.88
N TYR A 113 -10.24 2.14 13.18
CA TYR A 113 -11.34 2.61 12.36
C TYR A 113 -11.62 1.65 11.20
N LEU A 114 -12.87 1.21 11.08
CA LEU A 114 -13.35 0.38 9.97
C LEU A 114 -14.28 1.20 9.09
N GLU A 115 -14.01 1.17 7.78
CA GLU A 115 -14.78 1.93 6.80
C GLU A 115 -16.24 1.40 6.71
N PRO A 116 -17.26 2.22 7.01
CA PRO A 116 -18.66 1.80 6.98
C PRO A 116 -19.13 1.36 5.58
N SER A 117 -18.55 1.95 4.53
CA SER A 117 -18.91 1.67 3.13
C SER A 117 -18.21 0.42 2.56
N TRP A 118 -17.54 -0.37 3.41
CA TRP A 118 -16.69 -1.48 3.00
C TRP A 118 -17.39 -2.50 2.09
N ILE A 119 -18.68 -2.77 2.30
CA ILE A 119 -19.45 -3.72 1.48
C ILE A 119 -19.45 -3.33 -0.01
N HIS A 120 -19.44 -2.04 -0.33
CA HIS A 120 -19.30 -1.56 -1.70
C HIS A 120 -17.83 -1.39 -2.07
N LEU A 121 -17.01 -0.79 -1.20
CA LEU A 121 -15.61 -0.49 -1.51
C LEU A 121 -14.78 -1.74 -1.77
N GLN A 122 -15.00 -2.82 -1.02
CA GLN A 122 -14.36 -4.11 -1.26
C GLN A 122 -14.58 -4.59 -2.69
N LEU A 123 -15.81 -4.48 -3.20
CA LEU A 123 -16.15 -4.89 -4.56
C LEU A 123 -15.54 -3.97 -5.62
N ILE A 124 -15.44 -2.66 -5.34
CA ILE A 124 -14.77 -1.72 -6.23
C ILE A 124 -13.26 -2.01 -6.30
N TYR A 125 -12.62 -2.32 -5.18
CA TYR A 125 -11.22 -2.74 -5.15
C TYR A 125 -10.99 -4.07 -5.87
N GLU A 126 -11.87 -5.05 -5.66
CA GLU A 126 -11.86 -6.32 -6.39
C GLU A 126 -11.98 -6.06 -7.91
N LEU A 127 -12.92 -5.21 -8.33
CA LEU A 127 -13.10 -4.84 -9.74
C LEU A 127 -11.84 -4.19 -10.33
N LEU A 128 -11.21 -3.26 -9.60
CA LEU A 128 -9.94 -2.66 -10.02
C LEU A 128 -8.83 -3.70 -10.13
N LEU A 129 -8.71 -4.60 -9.16
CA LEU A 129 -7.74 -5.69 -9.19
C LEU A 129 -7.94 -6.59 -10.41
N ARG A 130 -9.19 -7.00 -10.70
CA ARG A 130 -9.52 -7.81 -11.88
C ARG A 130 -9.19 -7.09 -13.18
N TYR A 131 -9.48 -5.79 -13.26
CA TYR A 131 -9.09 -4.97 -14.42
C TYR A 131 -7.57 -4.93 -14.60
N VAL A 132 -6.81 -4.68 -13.54
CA VAL A 132 -5.34 -4.61 -13.59
C VAL A 132 -4.74 -5.97 -13.95
N VAL A 133 -5.26 -7.08 -13.44
CA VAL A 133 -4.72 -8.43 -13.71
C VAL A 133 -5.17 -9.00 -15.05
N SER A 134 -6.28 -8.52 -15.63
CA SER A 134 -6.84 -9.03 -16.88
C SER A 134 -5.85 -8.99 -18.05
N ASN A 135 -5.65 -10.15 -18.70
CA ASN A 135 -4.79 -10.30 -19.87
C ASN A 135 -5.39 -9.68 -21.14
N GLU A 136 -6.72 -9.52 -21.19
CA GLU A 136 -7.43 -8.89 -22.30
C GLU A 136 -7.22 -7.37 -22.36
N THR A 137 -6.70 -6.79 -21.27
CA THR A 137 -6.49 -5.35 -21.16
C THR A 137 -5.18 -4.95 -21.82
N ASP A 138 -5.24 -4.26 -22.97
CA ASP A 138 -4.05 -3.73 -23.64
C ASP A 138 -3.36 -2.68 -22.77
N THR A 139 -2.15 -3.02 -22.31
CA THR A 139 -1.29 -2.15 -21.50
C THR A 139 -0.97 -0.80 -22.17
N LYS A 140 -0.98 -0.72 -23.51
CA LYS A 140 -0.74 0.53 -24.24
C LYS A 140 -1.90 1.52 -24.15
N VAL A 141 -3.12 0.99 -24.01
CA VAL A 141 -4.35 1.77 -23.84
C VAL A 141 -4.57 2.06 -22.36
N ALA A 142 -4.51 1.04 -21.51
CA ALA A 142 -4.79 1.15 -20.08
C ALA A 142 -3.88 2.14 -19.34
N LYS A 143 -2.62 2.29 -19.75
CA LYS A 143 -1.68 3.29 -19.18
C LYS A 143 -2.11 4.75 -19.38
N ARG A 144 -3.08 5.01 -20.27
CA ARG A 144 -3.65 6.36 -20.45
C ARG A 144 -4.60 6.72 -19.30
N TYR A 145 -5.20 5.72 -18.67
CA TYR A 145 -6.17 5.88 -17.59
C TYR A 145 -5.55 5.62 -16.20
N ILE A 146 -4.66 4.63 -16.11
CA ILE A 146 -3.80 4.43 -14.94
C ILE A 146 -2.56 5.29 -15.18
N ASP A 147 -2.67 6.59 -14.97
CA ASP A 147 -1.56 7.53 -15.13
C ASP A 147 -0.85 7.81 -13.79
N HIS A 148 0.12 8.72 -13.80
CA HIS A 148 0.80 9.12 -12.55
C HIS A 148 -0.14 9.79 -11.55
N SER A 149 -1.19 10.48 -12.00
CA SER A 149 -2.17 11.08 -11.08
C SER A 149 -3.00 10.01 -10.39
N PHE A 150 -3.41 8.96 -11.12
CA PHE A 150 -4.12 7.82 -10.56
C PHE A 150 -3.25 7.10 -9.52
N VAL A 151 -1.99 6.82 -9.86
CA VAL A 151 -1.05 6.15 -8.96
C VAL A 151 -0.77 6.97 -7.71
N LEU A 152 -0.64 8.30 -7.83
CA LEU A 152 -0.43 9.17 -6.68
C LEU A 152 -1.63 9.12 -5.72
N LYS A 153 -2.85 9.28 -6.24
CA LYS A 153 -4.07 9.19 -5.42
C LYS A 153 -4.26 7.81 -4.80
N LEU A 154 -3.83 6.75 -5.49
CA LEU A 154 -3.84 5.39 -4.95
C LEU A 154 -2.85 5.24 -3.79
N LEU A 155 -1.67 5.87 -3.90
CA LEU A 155 -0.67 5.90 -2.84
C LEU A 155 -1.15 6.69 -1.62
N ASP A 156 -1.86 7.80 -1.81
CA ASP A 156 -2.42 8.60 -0.72
C ASP A 156 -3.41 7.79 0.15
N LEU A 157 -4.07 6.78 -0.41
CA LEU A 157 -5.00 5.91 0.32
C LEU A 157 -4.29 4.88 1.24
N PHE A 158 -2.97 4.69 1.13
CA PHE A 158 -2.24 3.80 2.05
C PHE A 158 -2.24 4.32 3.48
N ASP A 159 -2.61 5.58 3.70
CA ASP A 159 -2.77 6.14 5.05
C ASP A 159 -4.12 5.76 5.70
N SER A 160 -4.96 4.98 5.02
CA SER A 160 -6.23 4.48 5.58
C SER A 160 -5.97 3.66 6.85
N GLU A 161 -6.73 3.93 7.92
CA GLU A 161 -6.68 3.18 9.18
C GLU A 161 -7.26 1.76 9.02
N ASP A 162 -8.10 1.52 8.02
CA ASP A 162 -8.70 0.20 7.76
C ASP A 162 -7.68 -0.77 7.13
N PRO A 163 -7.24 -1.82 7.84
CA PRO A 163 -6.23 -2.77 7.32
C PRO A 163 -6.72 -3.53 6.09
N ARG A 164 -8.04 -3.70 5.94
CA ARG A 164 -8.61 -4.42 4.79
C ARG A 164 -8.42 -3.60 3.51
N GLU A 165 -8.56 -2.28 3.61
CA GLU A 165 -8.31 -1.36 2.50
C GLU A 165 -6.83 -1.38 2.10
N ARG A 166 -5.92 -1.30 3.08
CA ARG A 166 -4.47 -1.36 2.85
C ARG A 166 -4.03 -2.65 2.17
N GLU A 167 -4.62 -3.80 2.53
CA GLU A 167 -4.30 -5.08 1.88
C GLU A 167 -4.66 -5.12 0.39
N TYR A 168 -5.82 -4.55 0.02
CA TYR A 168 -6.21 -4.41 -1.38
C TYR A 168 -5.29 -3.44 -2.12
N LEU A 169 -5.00 -2.27 -1.52
CA LEU A 169 -4.09 -1.28 -2.09
C LEU A 169 -2.70 -1.87 -2.34
N LYS A 170 -2.18 -2.64 -1.38
CA LYS A 170 -0.91 -3.37 -1.48
C LYS A 170 -0.88 -4.25 -2.71
N THR A 171 -1.89 -5.12 -2.82
CA THR A 171 -2.01 -6.08 -3.91
C THR A 171 -2.14 -5.37 -5.27
N ILE A 172 -3.01 -4.36 -5.36
CA ILE A 172 -3.26 -3.61 -6.60
C ILE A 172 -2.00 -2.85 -7.03
N LEU A 173 -1.35 -2.12 -6.12
CA LEU A 173 -0.14 -1.35 -6.44
C LEU A 173 1.01 -2.28 -6.89
N HIS A 174 1.18 -3.43 -6.25
CA HIS A 174 2.16 -4.44 -6.68
C HIS A 174 1.87 -4.94 -8.11
N ARG A 175 0.60 -5.22 -8.44
CA ARG A 175 0.21 -5.62 -9.81
C ARG A 175 0.42 -4.50 -10.83
N ILE A 176 0.11 -3.25 -10.46
CA ILE A 176 0.38 -2.07 -11.31
C ILE A 176 1.88 -1.95 -11.58
N TYR A 177 2.71 -2.06 -10.55
CA TYR A 177 4.18 -2.01 -10.68
C TYR A 177 4.73 -3.11 -11.60
N GLY A 178 4.21 -4.33 -11.44
CA GLY A 178 4.59 -5.48 -12.27
C GLY A 178 4.22 -5.29 -13.73
N LYS A 179 2.94 -4.96 -14.01
CA LYS A 179 2.37 -4.89 -15.36
C LYS A 179 2.77 -3.63 -16.13
N PHE A 180 2.78 -2.47 -15.49
CA PHE A 180 3.04 -1.18 -16.13
C PHE A 180 4.45 -0.68 -15.83
N MET A 181 5.42 -1.16 -16.62
CA MET A 181 6.83 -0.81 -16.45
C MET A 181 7.09 0.71 -16.46
N VAL A 182 6.26 1.48 -17.17
CA VAL A 182 6.38 2.93 -17.33
C VAL A 182 6.24 3.68 -15.99
N HIS A 183 5.47 3.13 -15.04
CA HIS A 183 5.22 3.77 -13.75
C HIS A 183 6.24 3.39 -12.67
N ARG A 184 7.09 2.38 -12.91
CA ARG A 184 8.04 1.89 -11.89
C ARG A 184 8.96 3.00 -11.32
N PRO A 185 9.54 3.91 -12.12
CA PRO A 185 10.35 5.00 -11.57
C PRO A 185 9.52 5.96 -10.72
N PHE A 186 8.30 6.28 -11.16
CA PHE A 186 7.39 7.17 -10.45
C PHE A 186 6.96 6.58 -9.11
N ILE A 187 6.52 5.31 -9.09
CA ILE A 187 6.11 4.59 -7.87
C ILE A 187 7.27 4.58 -6.85
N ARG A 188 8.48 4.19 -7.26
CA ARG A 188 9.65 4.19 -6.35
C ARG A 188 9.92 5.58 -5.77
N LYS A 189 9.85 6.63 -6.59
CA LYS A 189 10.04 8.00 -6.14
C LYS A 189 8.94 8.45 -5.16
N ALA A 190 7.69 8.13 -5.46
CA ALA A 190 6.55 8.50 -4.63
C ALA A 190 6.58 7.81 -3.26
N ILE A 191 6.86 6.50 -3.21
CA ILE A 191 7.04 5.76 -1.95
C ILE A 191 8.21 6.34 -1.15
N ASN A 192 9.32 6.69 -1.80
CA ASN A 192 10.46 7.31 -1.12
C ASN A 192 10.09 8.67 -0.50
N ASN A 193 9.28 9.48 -1.19
CA ASN A 193 8.77 10.74 -0.64
C ASN A 193 7.86 10.51 0.58
N ILE A 194 7.01 9.48 0.55
CA ILE A 194 6.18 9.09 1.70
C ILE A 194 7.08 8.73 2.89
N PHE A 195 8.11 7.92 2.68
CA PHE A 195 9.07 7.57 3.73
C PHE A 195 9.81 8.80 4.27
N TYR A 196 10.23 9.73 3.41
CA TYR A 196 10.87 10.97 3.89
C TYR A 196 9.93 11.81 4.75
N ARG A 197 8.69 12.01 4.32
CA ARG A 197 7.69 12.72 5.11
C ARG A 197 7.42 12.02 6.44
N PHE A 198 7.30 10.69 6.42
CA PHE A 198 7.13 9.89 7.63
C PHE A 198 8.32 10.02 8.59
N ILE A 199 9.56 9.87 8.12
CA ILE A 199 10.76 9.87 8.99
C ILE A 199 11.08 11.26 9.55
N PHE A 200 10.85 12.31 8.76
CA PHE A 200 11.38 13.65 9.06
C PHE A 200 10.32 14.69 9.41
N GLU A 201 9.05 14.48 9.09
CA GLU A 201 7.99 15.47 9.29
C GLU A 201 6.88 14.98 10.23
N THR A 202 6.25 13.85 9.91
CA THR A 202 5.00 13.45 10.58
C THR A 202 5.19 12.37 11.64
N GLU A 203 6.15 11.47 11.47
CA GLU A 203 6.31 10.22 12.25
C GLU A 203 5.01 9.39 12.36
N ARG A 204 4.07 9.61 11.44
CA ARG A 204 2.74 8.99 11.39
C ARG A 204 2.37 8.68 9.95
N HIS A 205 2.05 7.41 9.71
CA HIS A 205 1.49 6.90 8.46
C HIS A 205 1.07 5.43 8.66
N SER A 206 -0.18 5.07 8.33
CA SER A 206 -0.72 3.72 8.63
C SER A 206 -0.17 2.61 7.73
N GLY A 207 0.19 2.94 6.49
CA GLY A 207 0.58 1.97 5.45
C GLY A 207 2.07 1.69 5.26
N ILE A 208 2.95 2.00 6.22
CA ILE A 208 4.41 1.83 6.05
C ILE A 208 4.77 0.35 5.84
N GLY A 209 4.16 -0.56 6.61
CA GLY A 209 4.39 -2.00 6.50
C GLY A 209 4.04 -2.53 5.10
N GLU A 210 2.85 -2.22 4.60
CA GLU A 210 2.38 -2.68 3.30
C GLU A 210 3.24 -2.11 2.15
N LEU A 211 3.67 -0.85 2.24
CA LEU A 211 4.61 -0.26 1.28
C LEU A 211 5.98 -0.97 1.30
N LEU A 212 6.47 -1.35 2.48
CA LEU A 212 7.70 -2.13 2.62
C LEU A 212 7.57 -3.54 2.04
N GLU A 213 6.42 -4.22 2.18
CA GLU A 213 6.22 -5.54 1.55
C GLU A 213 6.34 -5.48 0.02
N ILE A 214 5.74 -4.45 -0.59
CA ILE A 214 5.87 -4.21 -2.03
C ILE A 214 7.33 -3.96 -2.39
N LEU A 215 8.02 -3.12 -1.62
CA LEU A 215 9.43 -2.84 -1.86
C LEU A 215 10.31 -4.07 -1.68
N GLY A 216 10.05 -4.94 -0.71
CA GLY A 216 10.77 -6.20 -0.52
C GLY A 216 10.71 -7.07 -1.78
N SER A 217 9.51 -7.25 -2.35
CA SER A 217 9.32 -7.93 -3.64
C SER A 217 10.10 -7.25 -4.78
N ILE A 218 10.09 -5.92 -4.83
CA ILE A 218 10.83 -5.13 -5.82
C ILE A 218 12.35 -5.30 -5.68
N ILE A 219 12.87 -5.29 -4.45
CA ILE A 219 14.30 -5.42 -4.13
C ILE A 219 14.80 -6.80 -4.54
N ASN A 220 14.04 -7.85 -4.23
CA ASN A 220 14.37 -9.20 -4.67
C ASN A 220 14.47 -9.30 -6.21
N GLY A 221 13.69 -8.51 -6.94
CA GLY A 221 13.75 -8.40 -8.40
C GLY A 221 14.88 -7.55 -8.98
N PHE A 222 15.76 -6.94 -8.17
CA PHE A 222 16.85 -6.11 -8.69
C PHE A 222 17.89 -6.91 -9.48
N ALA A 223 18.29 -6.34 -10.62
CA ALA A 223 19.37 -6.87 -11.42
C ALA A 223 20.74 -6.58 -10.78
N LEU A 224 21.68 -7.52 -10.92
CA LEU A 224 23.06 -7.35 -10.51
C LEU A 224 23.92 -6.94 -11.72
N PRO A 225 24.90 -6.01 -11.54
CA PRO A 225 25.19 -5.26 -10.33
C PRO A 225 24.09 -4.24 -10.00
N MET A 226 23.83 -4.04 -8.71
CA MET A 226 22.82 -3.09 -8.25
C MET A 226 23.16 -1.66 -8.67
N LYS A 227 22.14 -0.94 -9.16
CA LYS A 227 22.27 0.49 -9.49
C LYS A 227 22.48 1.35 -8.24
N GLU A 228 23.22 2.44 -8.42
CA GLU A 228 23.52 3.41 -7.36
C GLU A 228 22.26 4.02 -6.73
N GLU A 229 21.20 4.24 -7.52
CA GLU A 229 19.91 4.73 -6.99
C GLU A 229 19.32 3.82 -5.90
N HIS A 230 19.52 2.50 -6.01
CA HIS A 230 19.02 1.54 -5.04
C HIS A 230 19.87 1.55 -3.76
N LYS A 231 21.19 1.70 -3.90
CA LYS A 231 22.10 1.83 -2.75
C LYS A 231 21.82 3.12 -1.96
N LEU A 232 21.56 4.22 -2.67
CA LEU A 232 21.13 5.48 -2.05
C LEU A 232 19.77 5.33 -1.35
N PHE A 233 18.85 4.55 -1.90
CA PHE A 233 17.56 4.28 -1.26
C PHE A 233 17.73 3.53 0.07
N LEU A 234 18.59 2.50 0.14
CA LEU A 234 18.93 1.81 1.39
C LEU A 234 19.45 2.80 2.44
N VAL A 235 20.46 3.60 2.09
CA VAL A 235 21.13 4.50 3.05
C VAL A 235 20.26 5.68 3.48
N ARG A 236 19.48 6.24 2.56
CA ARG A 236 18.71 7.47 2.82
C ARG A 236 17.29 7.23 3.30
N ALA A 237 16.68 6.09 2.99
CA ALA A 237 15.28 5.81 3.34
C ALA A 237 15.17 4.61 4.29
N LEU A 238 15.63 3.42 3.90
CA LEU A 238 15.42 2.21 4.71
C LEU A 238 16.15 2.24 6.05
N ILE A 239 17.45 2.59 6.08
CA ILE A 239 18.17 2.67 7.36
C ILE A 239 17.54 3.74 8.28
N PRO A 240 17.18 4.96 7.82
CA PRO A 240 16.47 5.92 8.66
C PRO A 240 15.07 5.53 9.10
N LEU A 241 14.39 4.56 8.47
CA LEU A 241 13.11 4.01 8.96
C LEU A 241 13.25 3.32 10.32
N HIS A 242 14.46 3.05 10.80
CA HIS A 242 14.67 2.58 12.17
C HIS A 242 14.54 3.69 13.22
N LYS A 243 14.43 4.97 12.82
CA LYS A 243 14.36 6.11 13.74
C LYS A 243 13.01 6.25 14.45
N PRO A 244 11.83 6.17 13.79
CA PRO A 244 10.53 6.42 14.43
C PRO A 244 10.23 5.45 15.59
N LYS A 245 9.36 5.88 16.51
CA LYS A 245 9.00 5.09 17.70
C LYS A 245 8.12 3.88 17.35
N SER A 246 7.25 4.04 16.35
CA SER A 246 6.29 3.04 15.86
C SER A 246 6.91 1.92 15.02
N ILE A 247 8.21 1.66 15.17
CA ILE A 247 8.93 0.64 14.39
C ILE A 247 8.36 -0.76 14.58
N SER A 248 7.79 -1.09 15.76
CA SER A 248 7.18 -2.40 16.04
C SER A 248 6.15 -2.81 15.00
N VAL A 249 5.39 -1.84 14.47
CA VAL A 249 4.31 -2.06 13.49
C VAL A 249 4.81 -2.57 12.14
N TYR A 250 6.02 -2.19 11.71
CA TYR A 250 6.55 -2.50 10.38
C TYR A 250 7.96 -3.12 10.39
N HIS A 251 8.49 -3.47 11.57
CA HIS A 251 9.85 -3.96 11.74
C HIS A 251 10.13 -5.22 10.90
N GLN A 252 9.20 -6.17 10.89
CA GLN A 252 9.38 -7.43 10.15
C GLN A 252 9.53 -7.20 8.64
N GLN A 253 8.73 -6.29 8.09
CA GLN A 253 8.79 -5.91 6.67
C GLN A 253 10.08 -5.14 6.36
N LEU A 254 10.54 -4.29 7.29
CA LEU A 254 11.80 -3.55 7.15
C LEU A 254 13.00 -4.49 7.18
N LEU A 255 13.05 -5.40 8.16
CA LEU A 255 14.06 -6.45 8.30
C LEU A 255 14.17 -7.24 6.99
N TYR A 256 13.04 -7.71 6.45
CA TYR A 256 13.03 -8.42 5.17
C TYR A 256 13.63 -7.58 4.03
N CYS A 257 13.35 -6.27 3.95
CA CYS A 257 13.96 -5.41 2.95
C CYS A 257 15.49 -5.29 3.15
N ILE A 258 15.94 -5.12 4.39
CA ILE A 258 17.36 -4.97 4.74
C ILE A 258 18.15 -6.24 4.41
N THR A 259 17.66 -7.41 4.81
CA THR A 259 18.32 -8.69 4.52
C THR A 259 18.41 -8.93 3.02
N GLN A 260 17.34 -8.65 2.26
CA GLN A 260 17.36 -8.75 0.79
C GLN A 260 18.43 -7.85 0.15
N PHE A 261 18.68 -6.64 0.68
CA PHE A 261 19.76 -5.78 0.20
C PHE A 261 21.15 -6.40 0.47
N VAL A 262 21.36 -6.96 1.66
CA VAL A 262 22.65 -7.57 2.05
C VAL A 262 22.91 -8.86 1.26
N GLU A 263 21.89 -9.69 1.04
CA GLU A 263 21.98 -10.90 0.21
C GLU A 263 22.36 -10.59 -1.24
N LYS A 264 21.87 -9.47 -1.80
CA LYS A 264 22.18 -9.03 -3.17
C LYS A 264 23.59 -8.45 -3.32
N ASP A 265 24.08 -7.73 -2.31
CA ASP A 265 25.43 -7.16 -2.30
C ASP A 265 25.98 -7.15 -0.85
N TYR A 266 26.76 -8.18 -0.51
CA TYR A 266 27.30 -8.39 0.84
C TYR A 266 28.13 -7.22 1.37
N LYS A 267 28.67 -6.36 0.50
CA LYS A 267 29.41 -5.15 0.90
C LYS A 267 28.54 -4.13 1.61
N LEU A 268 27.22 -4.22 1.45
CA LEU A 268 26.26 -3.34 2.13
C LEU A 268 26.09 -3.70 3.61
N ALA A 269 26.52 -4.89 4.06
CA ALA A 269 26.43 -5.30 5.46
C ALA A 269 27.09 -4.30 6.43
N ASP A 270 28.33 -3.85 6.14
CA ASP A 270 29.02 -2.84 6.97
C ASP A 270 28.22 -1.53 7.04
N THR A 271 27.60 -1.12 5.94
CA THR A 271 26.77 0.10 5.88
C THR A 271 25.51 -0.04 6.72
N VAL A 272 24.83 -1.19 6.63
CA VAL A 272 23.62 -1.50 7.41
C VAL A 272 23.95 -1.55 8.91
N ILE A 273 24.95 -2.33 9.32
CA ILE A 273 25.34 -2.50 10.73
C ILE A 273 25.71 -1.14 11.35
N ARG A 274 26.51 -0.32 10.65
CA ARG A 274 26.83 1.04 11.12
C ARG A 274 25.59 1.93 11.21
N GLY A 275 24.65 1.77 10.28
CA GLY A 275 23.36 2.45 10.29
C GLY A 275 22.52 2.12 11.52
N LEU A 276 22.39 0.82 11.85
CA LEU A 276 21.70 0.34 13.05
C LEU A 276 22.37 0.86 14.32
N LEU A 277 23.70 0.75 14.42
CA LEU A 277 24.47 1.27 15.56
C LEU A 277 24.32 2.80 15.72
N LYS A 278 24.15 3.54 14.61
CA LYS A 278 23.90 4.99 14.65
C LYS A 278 22.54 5.33 15.24
N TYR A 279 21.51 4.52 14.97
CA TYR A 279 20.14 4.74 15.45
C TYR A 279 19.78 3.87 16.65
N TRP A 280 20.79 3.30 17.34
CA TRP A 280 20.58 2.37 18.44
C TRP A 280 19.69 3.01 19.52
N PRO A 281 18.60 2.34 19.94
CA PRO A 281 17.69 2.86 20.95
C PRO A 281 18.38 2.89 22.32
N VAL A 282 18.29 4.02 23.02
CA VAL A 282 18.88 4.18 24.37
C VAL A 282 17.80 4.21 25.46
N THR A 283 16.55 4.51 25.10
CA THR A 283 15.45 4.74 26.06
C THR A 283 14.26 3.80 25.88
N ASN A 284 14.23 2.99 24.82
CA ASN A 284 13.13 2.09 24.50
C ASN A 284 13.67 0.66 24.41
N CYS A 285 13.44 -0.13 25.45
CA CYS A 285 13.90 -1.51 25.55
C CYS A 285 13.24 -2.43 24.53
N GLY A 286 11.94 -2.28 24.26
CA GLY A 286 11.25 -3.07 23.23
C GLY A 286 11.87 -2.89 21.85
N LYS A 287 12.23 -1.64 21.51
CA LYS A 287 12.96 -1.32 20.29
C LYS A 287 14.38 -1.88 20.29
N GLU A 288 15.04 -1.94 21.45
CA GLU A 288 16.37 -2.55 21.57
C GLU A 288 16.36 -4.04 21.26
N VAL A 289 15.33 -4.75 21.74
CA VAL A 289 15.12 -6.18 21.40
C VAL A 289 14.93 -6.36 19.89
N LEU A 290 14.14 -5.50 19.24
CA LEU A 290 13.95 -5.54 17.79
C LEU A 290 15.29 -5.34 17.03
N PHE A 291 16.09 -4.35 17.44
CA PHE A 291 17.40 -4.07 16.85
C PHE A 291 18.38 -5.24 17.03
N LEU A 292 18.36 -5.90 18.19
CA LEU A 292 19.20 -7.08 18.43
C LEU A 292 18.81 -8.23 17.52
N GLY A 293 17.51 -8.50 17.34
CA GLY A 293 17.02 -9.52 16.42
C GLY A 293 17.37 -9.22 14.96
N GLU A 294 17.21 -7.97 14.51
CA GLU A 294 17.64 -7.59 13.15
C GLU A 294 19.15 -7.71 12.97
N LEU A 295 19.93 -7.31 13.98
CA LEU A 295 21.38 -7.40 13.94
C LEU A 295 21.86 -8.85 13.82
N GLU A 296 21.22 -9.79 14.52
CA GLU A 296 21.49 -11.22 14.39
C GLU A 296 21.31 -11.70 12.95
N GLU A 297 20.15 -11.47 12.35
CA GLU A 297 19.82 -11.84 10.96
C GLU A 297 20.79 -11.22 9.94
N VAL A 298 21.14 -9.94 10.10
CA VAL A 298 22.11 -9.28 9.21
C VAL A 298 23.51 -9.87 9.37
N LEU A 299 23.91 -10.23 10.60
CA LEU A 299 25.20 -10.86 10.86
C LEU A 299 25.30 -12.26 10.27
N GLU A 300 24.21 -13.04 10.26
CA GLU A 300 24.18 -14.35 9.59
C GLU A 300 24.48 -14.25 8.09
N ALA A 301 23.99 -13.19 7.43
CA ALA A 301 24.27 -12.91 6.02
C ALA A 301 25.63 -12.24 5.76
N THR A 302 26.37 -11.84 6.81
CA THR A 302 27.60 -11.05 6.69
C THR A 302 28.84 -11.91 6.44
N GLN A 303 29.63 -11.56 5.41
CA GLN A 303 30.89 -12.24 5.14
C GLN A 303 32.04 -11.79 6.07
N PRO A 304 33.02 -12.65 6.38
CA PRO A 304 34.10 -12.33 7.31
C PRO A 304 34.87 -11.01 7.04
N PRO A 305 35.19 -10.64 5.77
CA PRO A 305 35.90 -9.39 5.49
C PRO A 305 35.10 -8.13 5.85
N GLU A 306 33.77 -8.17 5.67
CA GLU A 306 32.90 -7.05 6.01
C GLU A 306 32.67 -6.98 7.53
N PHE A 307 32.51 -8.14 8.18
CA PHE A 307 32.43 -8.22 9.64
C PHE A 307 33.65 -7.60 10.34
N GLN A 308 34.86 -7.86 9.85
CA GLN A 308 36.10 -7.29 10.42
C GLN A 308 36.09 -5.76 10.45
N ARG A 309 35.36 -5.09 9.55
CA ARG A 309 35.27 -3.62 9.50
C ARG A 309 34.39 -3.06 10.61
N CYS A 310 33.33 -3.77 10.98
CA CYS A 310 32.33 -3.31 11.95
C CYS A 310 32.40 -4.00 13.31
N MET A 311 33.19 -5.06 13.50
CA MET A 311 33.22 -5.86 14.73
C MET A 311 33.50 -5.04 16.00
N VAL A 312 34.43 -4.09 15.95
CA VAL A 312 34.82 -3.31 17.14
C VAL A 312 33.68 -2.43 17.66
N PRO A 313 33.06 -1.54 16.86
CA PRO A 313 31.91 -0.77 17.34
C PRO A 313 30.69 -1.66 17.67
N LEU A 314 30.50 -2.75 16.94
CA LEU A 314 29.44 -3.73 17.19
C LEU A 314 29.54 -4.35 18.60
N PHE A 315 30.68 -4.96 18.94
CA PHE A 315 30.86 -5.60 20.24
C PHE A 315 30.89 -4.62 21.41
N ARG A 316 31.28 -3.36 21.18
CA ARG A 316 31.11 -2.32 22.19
C ARG A 316 29.64 -2.08 22.53
N GLN A 317 28.76 -2.13 21.52
CA GLN A 317 27.33 -1.96 21.74
C GLN A 317 26.72 -3.22 22.38
N ILE A 318 27.07 -4.42 21.90
CA ILE A 318 26.65 -5.69 22.53
C ILE A 318 27.08 -5.73 24.00
N GLY A 319 28.30 -5.29 24.31
CA GLY A 319 28.78 -5.20 25.69
C GLY A 319 27.95 -4.26 26.58
N ARG A 320 27.28 -3.25 26.02
CA ARG A 320 26.33 -2.41 26.76
C ARG A 320 25.01 -3.13 26.98
N CYS A 321 24.48 -3.79 25.96
CA CYS A 321 23.24 -4.58 26.04
C CYS A 321 23.35 -5.68 27.10
N LEU A 322 24.47 -6.41 27.15
CA LEU A 322 24.74 -7.43 28.17
C LEU A 322 24.79 -6.90 29.62
N ASN A 323 25.02 -5.59 29.80
CA ASN A 323 25.01 -4.92 31.10
C ASN A 323 23.68 -4.19 31.35
N SER A 324 22.67 -4.38 30.49
CA SER A 324 21.35 -3.80 30.67
C SER A 324 20.68 -4.35 31.94
N SER A 325 19.97 -3.49 32.66
CA SER A 325 19.12 -3.93 33.78
C SER A 325 17.78 -4.51 33.31
N HIS A 326 17.46 -4.39 32.02
CA HIS A 326 16.19 -4.85 31.46
C HIS A 326 16.34 -6.29 30.97
N PHE A 327 15.63 -7.24 31.59
CA PHE A 327 15.86 -8.68 31.37
C PHE A 327 15.66 -9.19 29.93
N GLN A 328 14.85 -8.51 29.11
CA GLN A 328 14.60 -8.93 27.72
C GLN A 328 15.73 -8.52 26.76
N VAL A 329 16.56 -7.54 27.16
CA VAL A 329 17.71 -7.03 26.40
C VAL A 329 18.96 -7.83 26.81
#